data_AF-A0A939UZ99-F1
#
_entry.id   AF-A0A939UZ99-F1
#
_cell.length_a   1.000
_cell.length_b   1.000
_cell.length_c   1.000
_cell.angle_alpha   90.00
_cell.angle_beta   90.00
_cell.angle_gamma   90.00
#
_symmetry.space_group_name_H-M   'P 1'
#
loop_
_entity.id
_entity.type
_entity.pdbx_description
1 polymer ?
#
loop_
_entity_poly.entity_id
_entity_poly.type
_entity_poly.pdbx_seq_one_letter_code
_entity_poly.pdbx_strand_id
1 'polypeptide(L)'
;MQKNNILNHLDASVTVGTTGLGFDFAMPIGDRVQIRTGAAFMPHIKVKMTYGFEMTGDNTVTEGVTSFDKAARVLKETTGRDVKREVSMWALPNYNNFKLLVDVFPFRNKNWHLTAGFYIGNTNFARAYNRTEDMSNLLSVNLYNHIVDRINDGGDIFTWEGETVSIPDQLIESVKRNGYIGVPFGVLKNDVVKDGKVIYHKGDTYYVMPGEDNMIHTEGYINKFKPYIGFGYGGHLFKGSDTMISFDAGMMFWGGSPKLITHDGVDLVHDLPKIRGSVGRTVEFVKTFTVFPVISLRLTQRIF
;
A
#
# COMPACT_ATOMS: atom_id res chain seq x y z
N MET A 1 11.32 -54.56 12.49
CA MET A 1 12.02 -53.37 11.93
C MET A 1 11.01 -52.54 11.17
N GLN A 2 10.53 -51.43 11.73
CA GLN A 2 9.63 -50.49 11.03
C GLN A 2 10.45 -49.77 9.95
N LYS A 3 10.14 -50.02 8.68
CA LYS A 3 10.64 -49.23 7.56
C LYS A 3 10.06 -47.82 7.74
N ASN A 4 10.91 -46.85 8.09
CA ASN A 4 10.51 -45.45 8.13
C ASN A 4 10.17 -45.02 6.68
N ASN A 5 8.88 -44.94 6.39
CA ASN A 5 8.31 -44.49 5.12
C ASN A 5 8.55 -42.97 4.97
N ILE A 6 9.73 -42.62 4.48
CA ILE A 6 10.16 -41.24 4.22
C ILE A 6 10.10 -41.04 2.70
N LEU A 7 9.39 -40.00 2.24
CA LEU A 7 9.24 -39.63 0.82
C LEU A 7 8.53 -40.68 -0.05
N ASN A 8 7.47 -41.28 0.47
CA ASN A 8 6.74 -42.36 -0.22
C ASN A 8 5.88 -41.90 -1.40
N HIS A 9 5.48 -40.62 -1.42
CA HIS A 9 4.76 -40.04 -2.54
C HIS A 9 5.07 -38.57 -2.69
N LEU A 10 4.81 -38.05 -3.89
CA LEU A 10 4.87 -36.63 -4.20
C LEU A 10 3.48 -36.12 -4.57
N ASP A 11 2.99 -35.16 -3.82
CA ASP A 11 1.76 -34.45 -4.11
C ASP A 11 2.08 -33.11 -4.77
N ALA A 12 1.38 -32.79 -5.86
CA ALA A 12 1.41 -31.47 -6.47
C ALA A 12 0.09 -30.75 -6.25
N SER A 13 0.17 -29.48 -5.90
CA SER A 13 -0.98 -28.66 -5.56
C SER A 13 -1.00 -27.37 -6.34
N VAL A 14 -2.18 -26.95 -6.74
CA VAL A 14 -2.47 -25.57 -7.16
C VAL A 14 -3.20 -24.88 -6.02
N THR A 15 -2.76 -23.67 -5.70
CA THR A 15 -3.26 -22.89 -4.58
C THR A 15 -3.79 -21.54 -5.08
N VAL A 16 -4.93 -21.12 -4.56
CA VAL A 16 -5.48 -19.77 -4.75
C VAL A 16 -5.81 -19.18 -3.39
N GLY A 17 -5.46 -17.92 -3.16
CA GLY A 17 -5.76 -17.27 -1.90
C GLY A 17 -5.36 -15.81 -1.85
N THR A 18 -5.37 -15.29 -0.63
CA THR A 18 -4.94 -13.92 -0.27
C THR A 18 -3.51 -13.57 -0.70
N THR A 19 -2.64 -14.57 -0.89
CA THR A 19 -1.27 -14.39 -1.43
C THR A 19 -1.19 -14.47 -2.95
N GLY A 20 -2.34 -14.63 -3.63
CA GLY A 20 -2.46 -14.77 -5.07
C GLY A 20 -2.64 -16.22 -5.51
N LEU A 21 -2.05 -16.55 -6.64
CA LEU A 21 -2.03 -17.89 -7.22
C LEU A 21 -0.71 -18.56 -6.87
N GLY A 22 -0.68 -19.88 -6.76
CA GLY A 22 0.54 -20.60 -6.47
C GLY A 22 0.49 -22.05 -6.84
N PHE A 23 1.66 -22.66 -6.78
CA PHE A 23 1.84 -24.09 -6.87
C PHE A 23 2.75 -24.55 -5.75
N ASP A 24 2.54 -25.76 -5.26
CA ASP A 24 3.40 -26.36 -4.27
C ASP A 24 3.47 -27.87 -4.39
N PHE A 25 4.55 -28.40 -3.86
CA PHE A 25 4.85 -29.81 -3.78
C PHE A 25 4.89 -30.21 -2.32
N ALA A 26 4.23 -31.32 -1.99
CA ALA A 26 4.16 -31.86 -0.66
C ALA A 26 4.74 -33.27 -0.62
N MET A 27 5.52 -33.54 0.43
CA MET A 27 6.19 -34.81 0.66
C MET A 27 6.01 -35.23 2.12
N PRO A 28 5.44 -36.42 2.41
CA PRO A 28 5.29 -36.91 3.77
C PRO A 28 6.64 -37.37 4.36
N ILE A 29 6.85 -37.07 5.63
CA ILE A 29 7.96 -37.58 6.45
C ILE A 29 7.35 -38.37 7.61
N GLY A 30 7.30 -39.70 7.43
CA GLY A 30 6.61 -40.58 8.37
C GLY A 30 5.09 -40.40 8.34
N ASP A 31 4.43 -40.70 9.46
CA ASP A 31 2.96 -40.83 9.47
C ASP A 31 2.20 -39.53 9.74
N ARG A 32 2.84 -38.52 10.34
CA ARG A 32 2.17 -37.33 10.89
C ARG A 32 2.76 -36.01 10.45
N VAL A 33 3.82 -36.01 9.66
CA VAL A 33 4.51 -34.79 9.23
C VAL A 33 4.60 -34.77 7.72
N GLN A 34 4.43 -33.60 7.12
CA GLN A 34 4.60 -33.36 5.70
C GLN A 34 5.38 -32.08 5.49
N ILE A 35 6.34 -32.10 4.58
CA ILE A 35 7.03 -30.90 4.12
C ILE A 35 6.36 -30.43 2.84
N ARG A 36 6.15 -29.12 2.74
CA ARG A 36 5.49 -28.46 1.62
C ARG A 36 6.36 -27.31 1.15
N THR A 37 6.72 -27.31 -0.12
CA THR A 37 7.55 -26.28 -0.74
C THR A 37 6.88 -25.76 -2.01
N GLY A 38 6.95 -24.47 -2.28
CA GLY A 38 6.32 -23.93 -3.49
C GLY A 38 6.52 -22.45 -3.69
N ALA A 39 5.79 -21.90 -4.67
CA ALA A 39 5.79 -20.48 -4.97
C ALA A 39 4.37 -19.93 -5.05
N ALA A 40 4.20 -18.69 -4.64
CA ALA A 40 2.98 -17.91 -4.77
C ALA A 40 3.31 -16.57 -5.44
N PHE A 41 2.45 -16.15 -6.36
CA PHE A 41 2.55 -14.91 -7.10
C PHE A 41 1.20 -14.19 -7.11
N MET A 42 1.25 -12.88 -6.94
CA MET A 42 0.08 -12.03 -7.01
C MET A 42 -0.17 -11.60 -8.46
N PRO A 43 -1.35 -11.88 -9.05
CA PRO A 43 -1.69 -11.33 -10.34
C PRO A 43 -1.80 -9.79 -10.27
N HIS A 44 -1.72 -9.13 -11.42
CA HIS A 44 -1.82 -7.68 -11.52
C HIS A 44 -3.26 -7.20 -11.23
N ILE A 45 -3.56 -7.00 -9.95
CA ILE A 45 -4.84 -6.46 -9.47
C ILE A 45 -4.67 -4.96 -9.19
N LYS A 46 -5.63 -4.16 -9.66
CA LYS A 46 -5.69 -2.72 -9.36
C LYS A 46 -6.80 -2.45 -8.35
N VAL A 47 -6.43 -1.96 -7.17
CA VAL A 47 -7.38 -1.55 -6.13
C VAL A 47 -7.52 -0.04 -6.17
N LYS A 48 -8.73 0.48 -6.34
CA LYS A 48 -8.99 1.92 -6.34
C LYS A 48 -9.02 2.45 -4.90
N MET A 49 -8.23 3.48 -4.62
CA MET A 49 -8.27 4.25 -3.38
C MET A 49 -8.56 5.71 -3.75
N THR A 50 -9.42 6.39 -2.99
CA THR A 50 -9.78 7.79 -3.25
C THR A 50 -9.53 8.63 -2.01
N TYR A 51 -8.88 9.77 -2.20
CA TYR A 51 -8.48 10.69 -1.15
C TYR A 51 -8.90 12.12 -1.48
N GLY A 52 -9.29 12.90 -0.47
CA GLY A 52 -9.64 14.31 -0.62
C GLY A 52 -8.42 15.22 -0.52
N PHE A 53 -8.39 16.27 -1.33
CA PHE A 53 -7.46 17.39 -1.18
C PHE A 53 -7.93 18.34 -0.09
N GLU A 54 -6.96 18.90 0.63
CA GLU A 54 -7.14 19.96 1.61
C GLU A 54 -6.05 21.02 1.43
N MET A 55 -6.29 22.22 1.94
CA MET A 55 -5.29 23.28 1.97
C MET A 55 -4.49 23.23 3.27
N THR A 56 -3.20 23.56 3.22
CA THR A 56 -2.31 23.55 4.39
C THR A 56 -2.49 24.77 5.29
N GLY A 57 -2.92 25.89 4.71
CA GLY A 57 -3.18 27.12 5.42
C GLY A 57 -4.59 27.19 6.00
N ASP A 58 -5.18 28.37 5.99
CA ASP A 58 -6.48 28.58 6.61
C ASP A 58 -7.61 27.93 5.80
N ASN A 59 -8.28 26.96 6.44
CA ASN A 59 -9.45 26.27 5.90
C ASN A 59 -10.76 26.98 6.29
N THR A 60 -10.73 28.31 6.40
CA THR A 60 -11.90 29.12 6.73
C THR A 60 -13.03 28.88 5.72
N VAL A 61 -14.18 28.48 6.25
CA VAL A 61 -15.43 28.39 5.48
C VAL A 61 -16.08 29.77 5.51
N THR A 62 -16.07 30.47 4.38
CA THR A 62 -16.81 31.72 4.21
C THR A 62 -18.01 31.45 3.31
N GLU A 63 -19.23 31.74 3.78
CA GLU A 63 -20.46 31.59 2.98
C GLU A 63 -20.67 30.17 2.41
N GLY A 64 -20.23 29.13 3.14
CA GLY A 64 -20.36 27.73 2.70
C GLY A 64 -19.37 27.31 1.60
N VAL A 65 -18.44 28.18 1.21
CA VAL A 65 -17.39 27.91 0.21
C VAL A 65 -16.05 27.74 0.93
N THR A 66 -15.35 26.63 0.68
CA THR A 66 -14.04 26.38 1.29
C THR A 66 -12.91 27.11 0.56
N SER A 67 -11.78 27.36 1.23
CA SER A 67 -10.58 27.91 0.58
C SER A 67 -10.15 27.10 -0.65
N PHE A 68 -10.31 25.77 -0.61
CA PHE A 68 -10.08 24.89 -1.75
C PHE A 68 -11.01 25.22 -2.92
N ASP A 69 -12.31 25.40 -2.68
CA ASP A 69 -13.28 25.67 -3.75
C ASP A 69 -13.01 27.02 -4.43
N LYS A 70 -12.50 28.00 -3.67
CA LYS A 70 -12.06 29.29 -4.22
C LYS A 70 -10.83 29.10 -5.12
N ALA A 71 -9.82 28.35 -4.66
CA ALA A 71 -8.64 28.05 -5.47
C ALA A 71 -8.97 27.24 -6.72
N ALA A 72 -9.84 26.23 -6.60
CA ALA A 72 -10.32 25.42 -7.71
C ALA A 72 -11.07 26.26 -8.75
N ARG A 73 -11.85 27.28 -8.32
CA ARG A 73 -12.52 28.21 -9.23
C ARG A 73 -11.53 29.06 -10.03
N VAL A 74 -10.54 29.64 -9.37
CA VAL A 74 -9.49 30.44 -10.04
C VAL A 74 -8.71 29.57 -11.04
N LEU A 75 -8.36 28.34 -10.64
CA LEU A 75 -7.69 27.39 -11.53
C LEU A 75 -8.57 27.02 -12.73
N LYS A 76 -9.89 26.83 -12.52
CA LYS A 76 -10.83 26.58 -13.61
C LYS A 76 -10.95 27.76 -14.55
N GLU A 77 -11.06 28.98 -14.04
CA GLU A 77 -11.12 30.20 -14.85
C GLU A 77 -9.84 30.41 -15.66
N THR A 78 -8.69 30.06 -15.10
CA THR A 78 -7.38 30.24 -15.74
C THR A 78 -7.05 29.13 -16.75
N THR A 79 -7.37 27.87 -16.42
CA THR A 79 -6.96 26.68 -17.19
C THR A 79 -8.08 26.08 -18.04
N GLY A 80 -9.33 26.52 -17.84
CA GLY A 80 -10.51 25.93 -18.46
C GLY A 80 -10.86 24.52 -17.97
N ARG A 81 -10.19 24.01 -16.93
CA ARG A 81 -10.38 22.63 -16.44
C ARG A 81 -10.94 22.58 -15.03
N ASP A 82 -11.85 21.64 -14.80
CA ASP A 82 -12.39 21.37 -13.47
C ASP A 82 -11.33 20.70 -12.58
N VAL A 83 -11.04 21.34 -11.44
CA VAL A 83 -10.20 20.78 -10.37
C VAL A 83 -11.12 20.06 -9.39
N LYS A 84 -10.97 18.74 -9.30
CA LYS A 84 -11.78 17.92 -8.39
C LYS A 84 -11.17 17.96 -7.00
N ARG A 85 -12.04 17.95 -5.98
CA ARG A 85 -11.63 17.87 -4.57
C ARG A 85 -11.05 16.50 -4.17
N GLU A 86 -11.09 15.52 -5.05
CA GLU A 86 -10.59 14.17 -4.78
C GLU A 86 -9.60 13.72 -5.85
N VAL A 87 -8.64 12.92 -5.43
CA VAL A 87 -7.72 12.17 -6.29
C VAL A 87 -7.94 10.68 -6.06
N SER A 88 -8.01 9.92 -7.15
CA SER A 88 -8.01 8.46 -7.08
C SER A 88 -6.65 7.90 -7.46
N MET A 89 -6.23 6.88 -6.73
CA MET A 89 -4.99 6.15 -6.90
C MET A 89 -5.27 4.67 -7.15
N TRP A 90 -4.40 4.03 -7.92
CA TRP A 90 -4.32 2.59 -8.04
C TRP A 90 -3.31 2.04 -7.05
N ALA A 91 -3.76 1.19 -6.12
CA ALA A 91 -2.88 0.30 -5.37
C ALA A 91 -2.67 -0.99 -6.16
N LEU A 92 -1.42 -1.33 -6.42
CA LEU A 92 -0.96 -2.56 -7.07
C LEU A 92 -0.27 -3.43 -6.02
N PRO A 93 -0.94 -4.47 -5.48
CA PRO A 93 -0.26 -5.48 -4.69
C PRO A 93 0.76 -6.22 -5.55
N ASN A 94 1.96 -6.42 -5.02
CA ASN A 94 3.04 -7.15 -5.65
C ASN A 94 3.56 -8.16 -4.64
N TYR A 95 3.08 -9.39 -4.68
CA TYR A 95 3.40 -10.40 -3.67
C TYR A 95 3.94 -11.66 -4.35
N ASN A 96 5.26 -11.82 -4.35
CA ASN A 96 5.93 -12.96 -4.97
C ASN A 96 6.81 -13.63 -3.93
N ASN A 97 6.44 -14.83 -3.50
CA ASN A 97 7.14 -15.54 -2.43
C ASN A 97 7.34 -17.02 -2.76
N PHE A 98 8.52 -17.50 -2.46
CA PHE A 98 8.77 -18.91 -2.19
C PHE A 98 8.30 -19.25 -0.78
N LYS A 99 7.77 -20.45 -0.56
CA LYS A 99 7.30 -20.94 0.74
C LYS A 99 7.93 -22.28 1.06
N LEU A 100 8.36 -22.45 2.31
CA LEU A 100 8.73 -23.73 2.89
C LEU A 100 7.96 -23.91 4.20
N LEU A 101 7.08 -24.89 4.21
CA LEU A 101 6.09 -25.13 5.24
C LEU A 101 6.17 -26.58 5.71
N VAL A 102 5.87 -26.81 6.99
CA VAL A 102 5.79 -28.13 7.60
C VAL A 102 4.40 -28.27 8.20
N ASP A 103 3.67 -29.28 7.74
CA ASP A 103 2.35 -29.63 8.23
C ASP A 103 2.47 -30.79 9.23
N VAL A 104 1.84 -30.64 10.39
CA VAL A 104 1.73 -31.66 11.43
C VAL A 104 0.28 -32.08 11.56
N PHE A 105 0.00 -33.37 11.44
CA PHE A 105 -1.35 -33.95 11.52
C PHE A 105 -1.58 -34.57 12.91
N PRO A 106 -2.24 -33.87 13.84
CA PRO A 106 -2.39 -34.35 15.22
C PRO A 106 -3.39 -35.51 15.35
N PHE A 107 -4.37 -35.63 14.44
CA PHE A 107 -5.43 -36.63 14.52
C PHE A 107 -5.24 -37.80 13.56
N ARG A 108 -5.79 -38.96 13.92
CA ARG A 108 -5.72 -40.19 13.11
C ARG A 108 -6.36 -40.07 11.73
N ASN A 109 -7.38 -39.23 11.58
CA ASN A 109 -8.05 -39.02 10.29
C ASN A 109 -7.18 -38.23 9.29
N LYS A 110 -6.10 -37.59 9.74
CA LYS A 110 -5.17 -36.78 8.93
C LYS A 110 -5.84 -35.69 8.08
N ASN A 111 -7.07 -35.30 8.41
CA ASN A 111 -7.75 -34.23 7.67
C ASN A 111 -7.34 -32.85 8.19
N TRP A 112 -7.07 -32.74 9.49
CA TRP A 112 -6.61 -31.49 10.10
C TRP A 112 -5.10 -31.47 10.21
N HIS A 113 -4.52 -30.32 9.90
CA HIS A 113 -3.10 -30.07 10.09
C HIS A 113 -2.84 -28.72 10.72
N LEU A 114 -1.74 -28.64 11.47
CA LEU A 114 -1.12 -27.40 11.90
C LEU A 114 0.10 -27.17 11.03
N THR A 115 0.24 -25.97 10.48
CA THR A 115 1.35 -25.61 9.59
C THR A 115 2.26 -24.60 10.27
N ALA A 116 3.56 -24.82 10.21
CA ALA A 116 4.58 -23.84 10.57
C ALA A 116 5.65 -23.77 9.50
N GLY A 117 6.25 -22.60 9.30
CA GLY A 117 7.32 -22.44 8.31
C GLY A 117 7.60 -20.99 8.01
N PHE A 118 7.99 -20.71 6.77
CA PHE A 118 8.30 -19.37 6.34
C PHE A 118 8.06 -19.14 4.86
N TYR A 119 7.95 -17.86 4.52
CA TYR A 119 7.95 -17.34 3.16
C TYR A 119 9.21 -16.49 2.95
N ILE A 120 9.81 -16.60 1.77
CA ILE A 120 10.93 -15.76 1.33
C ILE A 120 10.56 -15.16 -0.01
N GLY A 121 10.63 -13.84 -0.14
CA GLY A 121 10.24 -13.20 -1.39
C GLY A 121 10.60 -11.73 -1.46
N ASN A 122 9.87 -11.01 -2.31
CA ASN A 122 10.07 -9.58 -2.48
C ASN A 122 9.82 -8.79 -1.17
N THR A 123 10.49 -7.63 -1.09
CA THR A 123 10.33 -6.66 0.01
C THR A 123 9.29 -5.62 -0.35
N ASN A 124 9.26 -5.13 -1.59
CA ASN A 124 8.21 -4.24 -2.07
C ASN A 124 6.92 -5.04 -2.29
N PHE A 125 5.92 -4.85 -1.42
CA PHE A 125 4.68 -5.62 -1.42
C PHE A 125 3.51 -4.90 -2.11
N ALA A 126 3.62 -3.58 -2.30
CA ALA A 126 2.57 -2.78 -2.91
C ALA A 126 3.14 -1.48 -3.48
N ARG A 127 2.53 -1.00 -4.57
CA ARG A 127 2.80 0.34 -5.14
C ARG A 127 1.49 1.09 -5.31
N ALA A 128 1.47 2.37 -4.98
CA ALA A 128 0.35 3.26 -5.21
C ALA A 128 0.77 4.39 -6.14
N TYR A 129 -0.05 4.65 -7.17
CA TYR A 129 0.16 5.74 -8.12
C TYR A 129 -1.19 6.26 -8.63
N ASN A 130 -1.22 7.47 -9.18
CA ASN A 130 -2.46 8.13 -9.57
C ASN A 130 -3.09 7.49 -10.81
N ARG A 131 -4.42 7.62 -10.91
CA ARG A 131 -5.13 7.27 -12.15
C ARG A 131 -4.80 8.30 -13.23
N THR A 132 -4.67 7.83 -14.47
CA THR A 132 -4.44 8.69 -15.64
C THR A 132 -5.53 9.76 -15.79
N GLU A 133 -6.78 9.45 -15.43
CA GLU A 133 -7.91 10.39 -15.43
C GLU A 133 -7.76 11.56 -14.45
N ASP A 134 -6.98 11.37 -13.38
CA ASP A 134 -6.78 12.38 -12.34
C ASP A 134 -5.47 13.18 -12.55
N MET A 135 -4.71 12.90 -13.63
CA MET A 135 -3.47 13.64 -13.95
C MET A 135 -3.73 15.12 -14.22
N SER A 136 -4.84 15.47 -14.89
CA SER A 136 -5.20 16.89 -15.11
C SER A 136 -5.48 17.61 -13.80
N ASN A 137 -6.08 16.90 -12.84
CA ASN A 137 -6.35 17.42 -11.51
C ASN A 137 -5.04 17.66 -10.75
N LEU A 138 -4.14 16.68 -10.76
CA LEU A 138 -2.83 16.76 -10.10
C LEU A 138 -1.93 17.83 -10.72
N LEU A 139 -1.94 17.98 -12.04
CA LEU A 139 -1.24 19.06 -12.72
C LEU A 139 -1.76 20.44 -12.28
N SER A 140 -3.08 20.58 -12.11
CA SER A 140 -3.68 21.84 -11.66
C SER A 140 -3.30 22.16 -10.21
N VAL A 141 -3.27 21.13 -9.35
CA VAL A 141 -2.79 21.24 -7.97
C VAL A 141 -1.30 21.61 -7.92
N ASN A 142 -0.48 20.95 -8.75
CA ASN A 142 0.96 21.22 -8.82
C ASN A 142 1.24 22.65 -9.33
N LEU A 143 0.51 23.11 -10.36
CA LEU A 143 0.60 24.49 -10.84
C LEU A 143 0.29 25.50 -9.74
N TYR A 144 -0.76 25.26 -8.95
CA TYR A 144 -1.08 26.11 -7.80
C TYR A 144 0.04 26.13 -6.76
N ASN A 145 0.58 24.96 -6.41
CA ASN A 145 1.67 24.85 -5.44
C ASN A 145 2.94 25.58 -5.93
N HIS A 146 3.25 25.52 -7.23
CA HIS A 146 4.34 26.29 -7.81
C HIS A 146 4.14 27.81 -7.75
N ILE A 147 2.88 28.29 -7.84
CA ILE A 147 2.59 29.71 -7.62
C ILE A 147 2.87 30.08 -6.16
N VAL A 148 2.49 29.21 -5.21
CA VAL A 148 2.76 29.41 -3.77
C VAL A 148 4.27 29.48 -3.51
N ASP A 149 5.05 28.53 -4.07
CA ASP A 149 6.52 28.52 -3.95
C ASP A 149 7.13 29.83 -4.45
N ARG A 150 6.77 30.23 -5.67
CA ARG A 150 7.29 31.46 -6.27
C ARG A 150 6.96 32.69 -5.42
N ILE A 151 5.73 32.80 -4.90
CA ILE A 151 5.32 33.91 -4.03
C ILE A 151 6.09 33.91 -2.71
N ASN A 152 6.37 32.74 -2.14
CA ASN A 152 7.16 32.60 -0.92
C ASN A 152 8.65 32.97 -1.15
N ASP A 153 9.17 32.70 -2.33
CA ASP A 153 10.53 33.09 -2.76
C ASP A 153 10.65 34.58 -3.16
N GLY A 154 9.57 35.36 -3.02
CA GLY A 154 9.54 36.78 -3.36
C GLY A 154 9.35 37.07 -4.86
N GLY A 155 8.95 36.07 -5.65
CA GLY A 155 8.54 36.24 -7.04
C GLY A 155 7.13 36.80 -7.14
N ASP A 156 7.02 38.11 -7.09
CA ASP A 156 5.77 38.88 -7.27
C ASP A 156 5.62 39.46 -8.69
N ILE A 157 6.64 39.29 -9.53
CA ILE A 157 6.73 39.87 -10.87
C ILE A 157 6.99 38.77 -11.91
N PHE A 158 6.28 38.84 -13.03
CA PHE A 158 6.50 38.01 -14.22
C PHE A 158 6.84 38.85 -15.43
N THR A 159 7.74 38.35 -16.28
CA THR A 159 7.98 38.93 -17.60
C THR A 159 7.22 38.14 -18.65
N TRP A 160 6.32 38.80 -19.38
CA TRP A 160 5.57 38.21 -20.49
C TRP A 160 5.78 39.10 -21.72
N GLU A 161 6.36 38.55 -22.79
CA GLU A 161 6.72 39.31 -24.01
C GLU A 161 7.56 40.58 -23.77
N GLY A 162 8.37 40.60 -22.71
CA GLY A 162 9.18 41.77 -22.33
C GLY A 162 8.44 42.78 -21.46
N GLU A 163 7.14 42.59 -21.23
CA GLU A 163 6.35 43.37 -20.29
C GLU A 163 6.42 42.79 -18.88
N THR A 164 6.47 43.68 -17.90
CA THR A 164 6.55 43.31 -16.48
C THR A 164 5.13 43.34 -15.90
N VAL A 165 4.63 42.18 -15.46
CA VAL A 165 3.32 42.01 -14.85
C VAL A 165 3.49 41.70 -13.37
N SER A 166 2.98 42.57 -12.50
CA SER A 166 2.97 42.35 -11.05
C SER A 166 1.75 41.56 -10.64
N ILE A 167 1.93 40.60 -9.74
CA ILE A 167 0.83 39.94 -9.03
C ILE A 167 0.20 40.97 -8.08
N PRO A 168 -1.13 41.14 -8.08
CA PRO A 168 -1.79 42.03 -7.11
C PRO A 168 -1.56 41.56 -5.66
N ASP A 169 -1.28 42.50 -4.74
CA ASP A 169 -1.02 42.22 -3.31
C ASP A 169 -2.11 41.37 -2.65
N GLN A 170 -3.38 41.63 -2.99
CA GLN A 170 -4.52 40.87 -2.47
C GLN A 170 -4.45 39.38 -2.83
N LEU A 171 -3.95 39.06 -4.04
CA LEU A 171 -3.76 37.68 -4.47
C LEU A 171 -2.57 37.04 -3.75
N ILE A 172 -1.48 37.80 -3.57
CA ILE A 172 -0.30 37.36 -2.79
C ILE A 172 -0.72 37.00 -1.36
N GLU A 173 -1.45 37.87 -0.68
CA GLU A 173 -1.94 37.63 0.69
C GLU A 173 -2.89 36.43 0.75
N SER A 174 -3.79 36.30 -0.23
CA SER A 174 -4.72 35.17 -0.30
C SER A 174 -3.99 33.83 -0.50
N VAL A 175 -3.01 33.79 -1.40
CA VAL A 175 -2.20 32.58 -1.64
C VAL A 175 -1.37 32.24 -0.40
N LYS A 176 -0.70 33.22 0.20
CA LYS A 176 0.07 33.02 1.45
C LYS A 176 -0.80 32.50 2.59
N ARG A 177 -2.03 33.01 2.73
CA ARG A 177 -2.99 32.57 3.76
C ARG A 177 -3.48 31.14 3.53
N ASN A 178 -3.77 30.79 2.28
CA ASN A 178 -4.33 29.48 1.93
C ASN A 178 -3.27 28.37 1.91
N GLY A 179 -2.01 28.71 1.66
CA GLY A 179 -0.90 27.75 1.63
C GLY A 179 -1.01 26.78 0.45
N TYR A 180 -0.44 25.59 0.59
CA TYR A 180 -0.39 24.57 -0.45
C TYR A 180 -1.68 23.74 -0.51
N ILE A 181 -1.90 23.07 -1.64
CA ILE A 181 -2.93 22.02 -1.78
C ILE A 181 -2.24 20.65 -1.75
N GLY A 182 -2.74 19.76 -0.90
CA GLY A 182 -2.24 18.39 -0.80
C GLY A 182 -3.25 17.44 -0.16
N VAL A 183 -2.91 16.15 -0.14
CA VAL A 183 -3.71 15.15 0.57
C VAL A 183 -3.19 15.06 2.00
N PRO A 184 -4.01 15.29 3.05
CA PRO A 184 -3.56 15.22 4.42
C PRO A 184 -3.37 13.76 4.86
N PHE A 185 -2.16 13.42 5.32
CA PHE A 185 -1.82 12.07 5.77
C PHE A 185 -1.63 11.96 7.29
N GLY A 186 -1.72 13.05 8.06
CA GLY A 186 -1.69 13.01 9.53
C GLY A 186 -0.69 13.98 10.15
N VAL A 187 -0.49 13.89 11.46
CA VAL A 187 0.42 14.77 12.20
C VAL A 187 1.74 14.06 12.47
N LEU A 188 2.86 14.73 12.20
CA LEU A 188 4.22 14.18 12.35
C LEU A 188 4.64 14.02 13.82
N LYS A 189 5.25 12.88 14.15
CA LYS A 189 5.81 12.59 15.48
C LYS A 189 7.17 13.23 15.71
N ASN A 190 7.97 13.28 14.66
CA ASN A 190 9.37 13.66 14.66
C ASN A 190 9.62 14.62 13.51
N ASP A 191 10.70 15.38 13.61
CA ASP A 191 11.21 16.14 12.47
C ASP A 191 11.65 15.16 11.38
N VAL A 192 11.25 15.43 10.15
CA VAL A 192 11.71 14.69 8.98
C VAL A 192 12.90 15.43 8.40
N VAL A 193 14.06 14.76 8.39
CA VAL A 193 15.31 15.32 7.87
C VAL A 193 15.64 14.64 6.55
N LYS A 194 15.86 15.44 5.51
CA LYS A 194 16.34 15.01 4.20
C LYS A 194 17.58 15.82 3.84
N ASP A 195 18.65 15.13 3.45
CA ASP A 195 19.94 15.76 3.10
C ASP A 195 20.48 16.73 4.17
N GLY A 196 20.29 16.39 5.44
CA GLY A 196 20.74 17.18 6.59
C GLY A 196 19.89 18.42 6.91
N LYS A 197 18.79 18.64 6.17
CA LYS A 197 17.83 19.72 6.42
C LYS A 197 16.51 19.16 6.92
N VAL A 198 15.93 19.80 7.93
CA VAL A 198 14.57 19.51 8.36
C VAL A 198 13.62 20.00 7.26
N ILE A 199 12.90 19.07 6.64
CA ILE A 199 11.92 19.37 5.59
C ILE A 199 10.49 19.41 6.14
N TYR A 200 10.24 18.75 7.27
CA TYR A 200 8.97 18.86 8.00
C TYR A 200 9.23 18.85 9.50
N HIS A 201 8.51 19.69 10.24
CA HIS A 201 8.66 19.77 11.68
C HIS A 201 7.68 18.84 12.39
N LYS A 202 8.11 18.35 13.55
CA LYS A 202 7.28 17.62 14.49
C LYS A 202 6.05 18.46 14.86
N GLY A 203 4.89 17.83 14.83
CA GLY A 203 3.61 18.45 15.16
C GLY A 203 2.89 19.06 13.95
N ASP A 204 3.56 19.18 12.81
CA ASP A 204 2.92 19.64 11.58
C ASP A 204 2.02 18.57 10.98
N THR A 205 0.95 19.00 10.31
CA THR A 205 0.18 18.09 9.45
C THR A 205 0.97 17.84 8.17
N TYR A 206 1.29 16.59 7.90
CA TYR A 206 1.93 16.17 6.67
C TYR A 206 0.90 16.05 5.56
N TYR A 207 1.17 16.75 4.46
CA TYR A 207 0.39 16.71 3.24
C TYR A 207 1.24 16.08 2.13
N VAL A 208 0.73 15.03 1.51
CA VAL A 208 1.33 14.47 0.30
C VAL A 208 0.90 15.34 -0.87
N MET A 209 1.88 15.98 -1.50
CA MET A 209 1.70 16.82 -2.68
C MET A 209 2.16 16.07 -3.94
N PRO A 210 1.71 16.48 -5.14
CA PRO A 210 2.28 15.94 -6.38
C PRO A 210 3.78 16.24 -6.46
N GLY A 211 4.59 15.27 -6.87
CA GLY A 211 6.02 15.47 -7.12
C GLY A 211 6.29 16.27 -8.40
N GLU A 212 7.57 16.43 -8.76
CA GLU A 212 8.01 17.12 -9.99
C GLU A 212 7.43 16.49 -11.26
N ASP A 213 7.12 15.20 -11.23
CA ASP A 213 6.47 14.44 -12.29
C ASP A 213 4.95 14.62 -12.34
N ASN A 214 4.40 15.52 -11.51
CA ASN A 214 2.97 15.75 -11.31
C ASN A 214 2.21 14.54 -10.77
N MET A 215 2.91 13.61 -10.12
CA MET A 215 2.33 12.40 -9.57
C MET A 215 2.63 12.25 -8.08
N ILE A 216 1.65 11.73 -7.36
CA ILE A 216 1.81 11.12 -6.06
C ILE A 216 2.16 9.63 -6.22
N HIS A 217 3.34 9.24 -5.72
CA HIS A 217 3.75 7.84 -5.64
C HIS A 217 3.99 7.41 -4.18
N THR A 218 3.64 6.17 -3.85
CA THR A 218 3.92 5.57 -2.55
C THR A 218 4.24 4.09 -2.72
N GLU A 219 5.26 3.60 -2.02
CA GLU A 219 5.67 2.21 -2.06
C GLU A 219 5.67 1.57 -0.67
N GLY A 220 5.16 0.34 -0.61
CA GLY A 220 5.09 -0.44 0.60
C GLY A 220 6.21 -1.47 0.69
N TYR A 221 6.92 -1.51 1.81
CA TYR A 221 8.05 -2.41 2.06
C TYR A 221 7.87 -3.26 3.31
N ILE A 222 8.28 -4.52 3.22
CA ILE A 222 8.28 -5.53 4.28
C ILE A 222 9.58 -6.35 4.23
N ASN A 223 9.84 -7.18 5.23
CA ASN A 223 11.04 -8.02 5.23
C ASN A 223 10.99 -9.14 4.20
N LYS A 224 12.17 -9.55 3.75
CA LYS A 224 12.34 -10.66 2.80
C LYS A 224 11.86 -11.99 3.41
N PHE A 225 12.30 -12.30 4.63
CA PHE A 225 11.93 -13.50 5.38
C PHE A 225 10.70 -13.23 6.25
N LYS A 226 9.69 -14.11 6.14
CA LYS A 226 8.37 -13.91 6.73
C LYS A 226 7.92 -15.22 7.40
N PRO A 227 8.07 -15.38 8.73
CA PRO A 227 7.57 -16.55 9.44
C PRO A 227 6.08 -16.76 9.22
N TYR A 228 5.63 -18.02 9.26
CA TYR A 228 4.23 -18.37 9.09
C TYR A 228 3.81 -19.44 10.09
N ILE A 229 2.60 -19.26 10.62
CA ILE A 229 1.89 -20.29 11.36
C ILE A 229 0.45 -20.34 10.90
N GLY A 230 -0.15 -21.52 10.84
CA GLY A 230 -1.53 -21.68 10.46
C GLY A 230 -2.05 -23.06 10.78
N PHE A 231 -3.27 -23.29 10.34
CA PHE A 231 -3.93 -24.58 10.37
C PHE A 231 -4.67 -24.78 9.06
N GLY A 232 -5.01 -26.02 8.77
CA GLY A 232 -5.84 -26.32 7.62
C GLY A 232 -6.63 -27.60 7.79
N TYR A 233 -7.54 -27.77 6.85
CA TYR A 233 -8.39 -28.93 6.73
C TYR A 233 -8.38 -29.40 5.28
N GLY A 234 -8.11 -30.68 5.06
CA GLY A 234 -8.06 -31.30 3.75
C GLY A 234 -8.76 -32.65 3.73
N GLY A 235 -9.35 -32.99 2.59
CA GLY A 235 -10.00 -34.27 2.38
C GLY A 235 -10.07 -34.64 0.91
N HIS A 236 -10.26 -35.93 0.64
CA HIS A 236 -10.45 -36.44 -0.72
C HIS A 236 -11.78 -35.92 -1.28
N LEU A 237 -11.75 -35.45 -2.53
CA LEU A 237 -12.92 -34.87 -3.20
C LEU A 237 -13.97 -35.94 -3.52
N PHE A 238 -13.51 -37.14 -3.89
CA PHE A 238 -14.36 -38.30 -4.18
C PHE A 238 -13.79 -39.57 -3.54
N LYS A 239 -14.67 -40.54 -3.27
CA LYS A 239 -14.26 -41.83 -2.72
C LYS A 239 -13.44 -42.60 -3.76
N GLY A 240 -12.15 -42.83 -3.48
CA GLY A 240 -11.23 -43.52 -4.39
C GLY A 240 -10.52 -42.63 -5.42
N SER A 241 -10.64 -41.31 -5.31
CA SER A 241 -9.86 -40.35 -6.11
C SER A 241 -8.58 -39.95 -5.35
N ASP A 242 -7.47 -39.80 -6.08
CA ASP A 242 -6.21 -39.21 -5.57
C ASP A 242 -6.23 -37.67 -5.54
N THR A 243 -7.39 -37.06 -5.81
CA THR A 243 -7.58 -35.61 -5.78
C THR A 243 -8.11 -35.17 -4.43
N MET A 244 -7.41 -34.25 -3.78
CA MET A 244 -7.78 -33.69 -2.48
C MET A 244 -8.06 -32.20 -2.60
N ILE A 245 -9.10 -31.74 -1.93
CA ILE A 245 -9.35 -30.31 -1.71
C ILE A 245 -8.97 -29.96 -0.28
N SER A 246 -8.33 -28.82 -0.09
CA SER A 246 -7.92 -28.35 1.24
C SER A 246 -8.06 -26.86 1.36
N PHE A 247 -8.27 -26.44 2.59
CA PHE A 247 -8.25 -25.05 3.01
C PHE A 247 -7.13 -24.86 4.03
N ASP A 248 -6.36 -23.78 3.88
CA ASP A 248 -5.37 -23.34 4.84
C ASP A 248 -5.72 -21.92 5.29
N ALA A 249 -5.73 -21.69 6.60
CA ALA A 249 -5.82 -20.38 7.23
C ALA A 249 -4.67 -20.17 8.20
N GLY A 250 -4.06 -19.01 8.17
CA GLY A 250 -2.94 -18.71 9.03
C GLY A 250 -2.53 -17.26 8.98
N MET A 251 -1.37 -17.01 9.56
CA MET A 251 -0.82 -15.71 9.83
C MET A 251 0.64 -15.70 9.37
N MET A 252 0.96 -14.80 8.45
CA MET A 252 2.31 -14.55 7.98
C MET A 252 2.85 -13.30 8.65
N PHE A 253 3.91 -13.44 9.42
CA PHE A 253 4.56 -12.34 10.10
C PHE A 253 5.52 -11.65 9.15
N TRP A 254 5.34 -10.36 8.92
CA TRP A 254 6.22 -9.58 8.03
C TRP A 254 7.59 -9.25 8.65
N GLY A 255 7.88 -9.76 9.85
CA GLY A 255 9.16 -9.62 10.54
C GLY A 255 9.41 -8.23 11.14
N GLY A 256 8.37 -7.40 11.25
CA GLY A 256 8.45 -6.02 11.72
C GLY A 256 7.30 -5.19 11.18
N SER A 257 7.24 -3.92 11.59
CA SER A 257 6.29 -2.96 11.04
C SER A 257 6.59 -2.72 9.55
N PRO A 258 5.57 -2.78 8.67
CA PRO A 258 5.75 -2.40 7.27
C PRO A 258 6.17 -0.93 7.17
N LYS A 259 6.86 -0.58 6.09
CA LYS A 259 7.15 0.82 5.75
C LYS A 259 6.27 1.23 4.58
N LEU A 260 5.72 2.43 4.62
CA LEU A 260 5.02 3.04 3.49
C LEU A 260 5.72 4.34 3.16
N ILE A 261 6.53 4.33 2.10
CA ILE A 261 7.41 5.44 1.74
C ILE A 261 6.77 6.21 0.60
N THR A 262 6.50 7.49 0.81
CA THR A 262 6.05 8.43 -0.22
C THR A 262 7.22 8.90 -1.09
N HIS A 263 6.93 9.45 -2.26
CA HIS A 263 7.94 9.91 -3.23
C HIS A 263 8.89 10.99 -2.69
N ASP A 264 8.44 11.78 -1.72
CA ASP A 264 9.25 12.78 -1.01
C ASP A 264 10.12 12.18 0.10
N GLY A 265 9.91 10.92 0.48
CA GLY A 265 10.75 10.13 1.40
C GLY A 265 10.19 9.96 2.81
N VAL A 266 8.94 10.37 3.09
CA VAL A 266 8.31 10.23 4.40
C VAL A 266 7.83 8.79 4.63
N ASP A 267 8.10 8.22 5.80
CA ASP A 267 7.56 6.90 6.19
C ASP A 267 6.24 7.08 6.95
N LEU A 268 5.13 6.87 6.24
CA LEU A 268 3.79 7.08 6.78
C LEU A 268 3.49 6.21 8.01
N VAL A 269 4.19 5.08 8.18
CA VAL A 269 3.95 4.17 9.30
C VAL A 269 4.68 4.65 10.55
N HIS A 270 5.92 5.09 10.42
CA HIS A 270 6.78 5.42 11.54
C HIS A 270 6.69 6.90 11.95
N ASP A 271 6.48 7.79 10.98
CA ASP A 271 6.52 9.24 11.20
C ASP A 271 5.16 9.82 11.59
N LEU A 272 4.05 9.12 11.31
CA LEU A 272 2.68 9.62 11.53
C LEU A 272 1.90 8.77 12.57
N PRO A 273 1.95 9.10 13.87
CA PRO A 273 1.35 8.31 14.95
C PRO A 273 -0.16 8.48 15.03
N LYS A 274 -0.70 9.62 14.57
CA LYS A 274 -2.13 9.90 14.48
C LYS A 274 -2.45 10.44 13.10
N ILE A 275 -3.34 9.75 12.41
CA ILE A 275 -3.70 10.08 11.04
C ILE A 275 -5.15 10.52 11.03
N ARG A 276 -5.41 11.67 10.41
CA ARG A 276 -6.74 12.28 10.33
C ARG A 276 -7.51 11.74 9.12
N GLY A 277 -8.83 11.68 9.24
CA GLY A 277 -9.75 11.43 8.12
C GLY A 277 -9.75 10.00 7.55
N SER A 278 -10.28 9.86 6.33
CA SER A 278 -10.40 8.57 5.61
C SER A 278 -9.04 7.88 5.39
N VAL A 279 -7.97 8.67 5.26
CA VAL A 279 -6.57 8.22 5.17
C VAL A 279 -6.12 7.49 6.44
N GLY A 280 -6.67 7.87 7.60
CA GLY A 280 -6.34 7.27 8.90
C GLY A 280 -6.76 5.82 9.01
N ARG A 281 -7.91 5.47 8.44
CA ARG A 281 -8.39 4.08 8.44
C ARG A 281 -7.51 3.17 7.59
N THR A 282 -7.01 3.67 6.45
CA THR A 282 -6.11 2.89 5.56
C THR A 282 -4.75 2.66 6.21
N VAL A 283 -4.17 3.67 6.87
CA VAL A 283 -2.85 3.52 7.49
C VAL A 283 -2.93 2.78 8.83
N GLU A 284 -3.99 2.97 9.62
CA GLU A 284 -4.25 2.18 10.84
C GLU A 284 -4.50 0.69 10.50
N PHE A 285 -5.21 0.44 9.39
CA PHE A 285 -5.30 -0.89 8.79
C PHE A 285 -3.89 -1.43 8.51
N VAL A 286 -3.05 -0.74 7.73
CA VAL A 286 -1.67 -1.17 7.41
C VAL A 286 -0.77 -1.37 8.63
N LYS A 287 -0.86 -0.51 9.66
CA LYS A 287 -0.12 -0.68 10.94
C LYS A 287 -0.51 -1.94 11.70
N THR A 288 -1.78 -2.34 11.60
CA THR A 288 -2.28 -3.58 12.20
C THR A 288 -1.74 -4.82 11.46
N PHE A 289 -1.33 -4.70 10.19
CA PHE A 289 -0.71 -5.79 9.38
C PHE A 289 0.78 -6.01 9.66
N THR A 290 1.25 -5.86 10.91
CA THR A 290 2.52 -6.55 11.27
C THR A 290 2.41 -8.06 10.98
N VAL A 291 1.16 -8.55 10.95
CA VAL A 291 0.78 -9.90 10.54
C VAL A 291 -0.20 -9.86 9.38
N PHE A 292 0.10 -10.57 8.30
CA PHE A 292 -0.74 -10.72 7.13
C PHE A 292 -1.57 -12.01 7.22
N PRO A 293 -2.92 -11.94 7.22
CA PRO A 293 -3.77 -13.12 7.23
C PRO A 293 -3.64 -13.83 5.89
N VAL A 294 -3.27 -15.11 5.95
CA VAL A 294 -3.18 -15.97 4.78
C VAL A 294 -4.37 -16.91 4.82
N ILE A 295 -5.23 -16.77 3.83
CA ILE A 295 -6.32 -17.70 3.55
C ILE A 295 -6.11 -18.24 2.15
N SER A 296 -6.15 -19.56 1.98
CA SER A 296 -6.02 -20.21 0.69
C SER A 296 -6.82 -21.49 0.55
N LEU A 297 -7.33 -21.71 -0.66
CA LEU A 297 -7.89 -22.97 -1.12
C LEU A 297 -6.85 -23.67 -2.00
N ARG A 298 -6.81 -24.99 -1.89
CA ARG A 298 -5.82 -25.85 -2.52
C ARG A 298 -6.49 -27.04 -3.15
N LEU A 299 -6.12 -27.32 -4.39
CA LEU A 299 -6.42 -28.56 -5.08
C LEU A 299 -5.12 -29.34 -5.23
N THR A 300 -5.09 -30.56 -4.70
CA THR A 300 -3.91 -31.42 -4.65
C THR A 300 -4.15 -32.68 -5.44
N GLN A 301 -3.15 -33.11 -6.19
CA GLN A 301 -3.13 -34.35 -6.96
C GLN A 301 -1.86 -35.11 -6.61
N ARG A 302 -2.01 -36.39 -6.24
CA ARG A 302 -0.87 -37.29 -6.07
C ARG A 302 -0.27 -37.64 -7.43
N ILE A 303 1.06 -37.57 -7.52
CA ILE A 303 1.79 -37.87 -8.76
C ILE A 303 2.27 -39.33 -8.78
N PHE A 304 2.97 -39.78 -7.74
CA PHE A 304 3.48 -41.15 -7.57
C PHE A 304 3.68 -41.47 -6.11
#